data_AF-A0AAV8QXX5-F1
#
_entry.id   AF-A0AAV8QXX5-F1
#
_cell.length_a   1.000
_cell.length_b   1.000
_cell.length_c   1.000
_cell.angle_alpha   90.00
_cell.angle_beta   90.00
_cell.angle_gamma   90.00
#
_symmetry.space_group_name_H-M   'P 1'
#
loop_
_entity.id
_entity.type
_entity.pdbx_description
1 polymer ?
#
loop_
_entity_poly.entity_id
_entity_poly.type
_entity_poly.pdbx_seq_one_letter_code
_entity_poly.pdbx_strand_id
1 'polypeptide(L)'
;MVSASALPSSSPPPFCLAAVEHLLLLLILQGKGTGSFGKRRNKTHTLCVRRSFHLQMSRCGACGDPSSRIRKYNWSVKAIRRKTTGTGRMRYLRHVPRRCKSNFREGTQATPRKKAVAEA
;
A
#
# COMPACT_ATOMS: atom_id res chain seq x y z
N MET A 1 -60.66 62.48 2.55
CA MET A 1 -59.93 62.13 1.32
C MET A 1 -58.44 62.38 1.55
N VAL A 2 -57.78 61.52 2.34
CA VAL A 2 -56.32 61.58 2.50
C VAL A 2 -55.76 60.29 1.92
N SER A 3 -55.06 60.51 0.80
CA SER A 3 -54.08 59.70 0.09
C SER A 3 -53.84 58.26 0.57
N ALA A 4 -54.14 57.33 -0.34
CA ALA A 4 -53.65 55.97 -0.33
C ALA A 4 -52.11 55.96 -0.50
N SER A 5 -51.39 55.59 0.55
CA SER A 5 -49.96 55.35 0.49
C SER A 5 -49.71 53.99 -0.18
N ALA A 6 -49.19 54.04 -1.40
CA ALA A 6 -48.72 52.90 -2.16
C ALA A 6 -47.66 52.11 -1.38
N LEU A 7 -47.85 50.80 -1.25
CA LEU A 7 -46.82 49.87 -0.78
C LEU A 7 -45.70 49.81 -1.84
N PRO A 8 -44.42 49.98 -1.48
CA PRO A 8 -43.33 49.73 -2.40
C PRO A 8 -43.18 48.22 -2.58
N SER A 9 -43.57 47.73 -3.76
CA SER A 9 -43.17 46.44 -4.29
C SER A 9 -41.64 46.44 -4.50
N SER A 10 -40.89 46.14 -3.44
CA SER A 10 -39.45 45.93 -3.49
C SER A 10 -39.16 44.55 -4.09
N SER A 11 -38.99 44.53 -5.41
CA SER A 11 -38.30 43.44 -6.10
C SER A 11 -36.96 43.16 -5.39
N PRO A 12 -36.68 41.93 -4.93
CA PRO A 12 -35.42 41.61 -4.27
C PRO A 12 -34.26 41.82 -5.24
N PRO A 13 -33.14 42.44 -4.82
CA PRO A 13 -32.01 42.73 -5.68
C PRO A 13 -31.36 41.42 -6.19
N PRO A 14 -30.83 41.37 -7.43
CA PRO A 14 -30.13 40.20 -7.97
C PRO A 14 -28.87 39.80 -7.17
N PHE A 15 -28.45 40.65 -6.23
CA PHE A 15 -27.36 40.39 -5.28
C PHE A 15 -27.65 39.26 -4.28
N CYS A 16 -28.91 38.94 -3.98
CA CYS A 16 -29.25 37.81 -3.11
C CYS A 16 -28.94 36.44 -3.76
N LEU A 17 -29.11 36.31 -5.08
CA LEU A 17 -28.81 35.06 -5.80
C LEU A 17 -27.30 34.84 -5.98
N ALA A 18 -26.53 35.90 -6.23
CA ALA A 18 -25.07 35.82 -6.34
C ALA A 18 -24.38 35.42 -5.01
N ALA A 19 -24.92 35.88 -3.87
CA ALA A 19 -24.43 35.47 -2.56
C ALA A 19 -24.71 33.99 -2.27
N VAL A 20 -25.84 33.44 -2.71
CA VAL A 20 -26.21 32.02 -2.56
C VAL A 20 -25.36 31.13 -3.49
N GLU A 21 -25.07 31.57 -4.72
CA GLU A 21 -24.15 30.89 -5.67
C GLU A 21 -22.70 30.86 -5.15
N HIS A 22 -22.19 31.98 -4.61
CA HIS A 22 -20.85 32.04 -4.02
C HIS A 22 -20.73 31.19 -2.73
N LEU A 23 -21.78 31.15 -1.91
CA LEU A 23 -21.83 30.29 -0.72
C LEU A 23 -21.91 28.81 -1.11
N LEU A 24 -22.62 28.47 -2.20
CA LEU A 24 -22.70 27.12 -2.76
C LEU A 24 -21.34 26.66 -3.32
N LEU A 25 -20.61 27.53 -4.05
CA LEU A 25 -19.26 27.23 -4.53
C LEU A 25 -18.26 27.04 -3.36
N LEU A 26 -18.35 27.85 -2.31
CA LEU A 26 -17.51 27.72 -1.11
C LEU A 26 -17.83 26.44 -0.32
N LEU A 27 -19.09 26.01 -0.28
CA LEU A 27 -19.53 24.76 0.34
C LEU A 27 -19.08 23.52 -0.45
N ILE A 28 -19.03 23.60 -1.80
CA ILE A 28 -18.50 22.52 -2.65
C ILE A 28 -16.98 22.33 -2.45
N LEU A 29 -16.24 23.42 -2.24
CA LEU A 29 -14.79 23.41 -1.99
C LEU A 29 -14.40 22.98 -0.56
N GLN A 30 -15.31 23.06 0.41
CA GLN A 30 -15.16 22.52 1.77
C GLN A 30 -15.54 21.03 1.89
N GLY A 31 -15.73 20.36 0.75
CA GLY A 31 -16.16 18.97 0.67
C GLY A 31 -15.03 17.94 0.57
N LYS A 32 -15.39 16.69 0.94
CA LYS A 32 -14.60 15.47 0.70
C LYS A 32 -14.17 15.39 -0.76
N GLY A 33 -12.94 14.91 -1.02
CA GLY A 33 -12.43 14.80 -2.39
C GLY A 33 -11.40 15.88 -2.71
N THR A 34 -11.57 16.60 -3.82
CA THR A 34 -10.52 17.40 -4.48
C THR A 34 -9.86 18.43 -3.56
N GLY A 35 -10.62 19.21 -2.79
CA GLY A 35 -10.08 20.19 -1.84
C GLY A 35 -9.29 19.56 -0.67
N SER A 36 -9.65 18.33 -0.28
CA SER A 36 -8.97 17.58 0.79
C SER A 36 -7.68 16.88 0.34
N PHE A 37 -7.58 16.46 -0.94
CA PHE A 37 -6.40 15.76 -1.46
C PHE A 37 -5.16 16.66 -1.53
N GLY A 38 -5.32 17.96 -1.85
CA GLY A 38 -4.21 18.92 -1.89
C GLY A 38 -3.49 19.13 -0.55
N LYS A 39 -4.16 18.80 0.58
CA LYS A 39 -3.62 18.92 1.94
C LYS A 39 -2.89 17.65 2.43
N ARG A 40 -2.85 16.57 1.66
CA ARG A 40 -2.26 15.26 2.07
C ARG A 40 -0.73 15.22 1.97
N ARG A 41 -0.06 16.10 2.71
CA ARG A 41 1.42 16.23 2.74
C ARG A 41 2.06 15.34 3.79
N ASN A 42 1.35 15.06 4.88
CA ASN A 42 1.81 14.21 5.97
C ASN A 42 1.83 12.73 5.56
N LYS A 43 2.90 12.01 5.90
CA LYS A 43 3.05 10.58 5.59
C LYS A 43 2.80 9.74 6.84
N THR A 44 1.83 8.84 6.75
CA THR A 44 1.55 7.86 7.80
C THR A 44 2.41 6.61 7.66
N HIS A 45 2.76 6.25 6.42
CA HIS A 45 3.54 5.06 6.09
C HIS A 45 4.87 5.37 5.40
N THR A 46 5.94 4.72 5.86
CA THR A 46 7.28 4.72 5.23
C THR A 46 7.76 3.31 4.91
N LEU A 47 8.87 3.22 4.19
CA LEU A 47 9.59 1.98 3.96
C LEU A 47 9.99 1.36 5.31
N CYS A 48 9.54 0.15 5.57
CA CYS A 48 10.07 -0.67 6.65
C CYS A 48 11.22 -1.51 6.13
N VAL A 49 12.16 -1.87 7.01
CA VAL A 49 13.17 -2.92 6.76
C VAL A 49 12.55 -4.18 6.11
N ARG A 50 11.28 -4.47 6.44
CA ARG A 50 10.55 -5.62 5.89
C ARG A 50 9.42 -5.26 4.91
N ARG A 51 8.78 -4.06 4.98
CA ARG A 51 7.80 -3.51 3.99
C ARG A 51 7.14 -2.15 4.33
N SER A 52 6.17 -2.09 5.25
CA SER A 52 5.25 -0.93 5.40
C SER A 52 5.14 -0.46 6.85
N PHE A 53 5.98 0.50 7.25
CA PHE A 53 6.05 1.00 8.62
C PHE A 53 5.04 2.13 8.84
N HIS A 54 4.27 2.10 9.94
CA HIS A 54 3.45 3.24 10.35
C HIS A 54 4.22 4.09 11.36
N LEU A 55 4.41 5.38 11.09
CA LEU A 55 5.32 6.24 11.87
C LEU A 55 4.80 6.51 13.28
N GLN A 56 3.56 6.98 13.41
CA GLN A 56 3.02 7.40 14.71
C GLN A 56 2.84 6.21 15.69
N MET A 57 2.44 5.06 15.16
CA MET A 57 2.18 3.85 15.95
C MET A 57 3.39 2.92 16.05
N SER A 58 4.51 3.26 15.40
CA SER A 58 5.73 2.47 15.34
C SER A 58 5.50 0.98 15.02
N ARG A 59 4.56 0.68 14.12
CA ARG A 59 4.14 -0.70 13.83
C ARG A 59 4.00 -0.94 12.33
N CYS A 60 4.50 -2.08 11.87
CA CYS A 60 4.40 -2.46 10.46
C CYS A 60 3.06 -3.16 10.17
N GLY A 61 2.25 -2.58 9.27
CA GLY A 61 0.95 -3.14 8.88
C GLY A 61 1.07 -4.46 8.10
N ALA A 62 2.21 -4.68 7.43
CA ALA A 62 2.42 -5.86 6.60
C ALA A 62 3.17 -7.00 7.31
N CYS A 63 4.18 -6.68 8.11
CA CYS A 63 5.10 -7.65 8.70
C CYS A 63 4.94 -7.78 10.21
N GLY A 64 4.46 -6.74 10.89
CA GLY A 64 4.28 -6.74 12.34
C GLY A 64 5.49 -6.29 13.15
N ASP A 65 6.57 -5.77 12.54
CA ASP A 65 7.68 -5.14 13.27
C ASP A 65 7.12 -4.14 14.31
N PRO A 66 7.54 -4.16 15.59
CA PRO A 66 8.72 -4.82 16.18
C PRO A 66 8.56 -6.30 16.64
N SER A 67 7.43 -6.96 16.38
CA SER A 67 7.24 -8.37 16.77
C SER A 67 8.25 -9.30 16.09
N SER A 68 8.76 -10.27 16.84
CA SER A 68 9.64 -11.33 16.31
C SER A 68 8.92 -12.20 15.26
N ARG A 69 7.63 -12.47 15.48
CA ARG A 69 6.80 -13.24 14.56
C ARG A 69 6.24 -12.36 13.45
N ILE A 70 6.36 -12.84 12.22
CA ILE A 70 5.71 -12.23 11.05
C ILE A 70 4.19 -12.33 11.20
N ARG A 71 3.51 -11.20 11.05
CA ARG A 71 2.04 -11.12 11.03
C ARG A 71 1.46 -11.94 9.87
N LYS A 72 0.64 -12.94 10.20
CA LYS A 72 -0.13 -13.78 9.27
C LYS A 72 -1.55 -13.95 9.81
N TYR A 73 -2.54 -13.86 8.93
CA TYR A 73 -3.94 -14.10 9.27
C TYR A 73 -4.55 -15.07 8.27
N ASN A 74 -5.23 -16.11 8.77
CA ASN A 74 -5.73 -17.22 7.95
C ASN A 74 -6.83 -16.78 6.97
N TRP A 75 -7.57 -15.72 7.29
CA TRP A 75 -8.56 -15.12 6.40
C TRP A 75 -7.94 -14.44 5.16
N SER A 76 -6.62 -14.18 5.15
CA SER A 76 -5.93 -13.52 4.04
C SER A 76 -5.04 -14.49 3.24
N VAL A 77 -5.64 -15.44 2.55
CA VAL A 77 -4.94 -16.49 1.78
C VAL A 77 -3.99 -15.90 0.74
N LYS A 78 -4.42 -14.87 0.00
CA LYS A 78 -3.59 -14.19 -1.02
C LYS A 78 -2.37 -13.50 -0.41
N ALA A 79 -2.50 -12.92 0.78
CA ALA A 79 -1.37 -12.27 1.46
C ALA A 79 -0.36 -13.30 1.97
N ILE A 80 -0.83 -14.46 2.44
CA ILE A 80 0.02 -15.59 2.81
C ILE A 80 0.83 -16.04 1.59
N ARG A 81 0.17 -16.34 0.45
CA ARG A 81 0.82 -16.82 -0.79
C ARG A 81 1.92 -15.89 -1.33
N ARG A 82 1.80 -14.58 -1.14
CA ARG A 82 2.80 -13.58 -1.58
C ARG A 82 4.09 -13.58 -0.74
N LYS A 83 4.09 -14.24 0.42
CA LYS A 83 5.18 -14.21 1.41
C LYS A 83 5.69 -15.60 1.79
N THR A 84 4.99 -16.67 1.39
CA THR A 84 5.37 -18.05 1.67
C THR A 84 6.73 -18.39 1.08
N THR A 85 7.37 -19.39 1.67
CA THR A 85 8.59 -20.01 1.13
C THR A 85 8.36 -20.39 -0.34
N GLY A 86 9.31 -20.06 -1.24
CA GLY A 86 9.13 -20.27 -2.69
C GLY A 86 9.32 -19.02 -3.53
N THR A 87 8.88 -17.86 -3.06
CA THR A 87 8.78 -16.62 -3.86
C THR A 87 10.05 -15.75 -3.86
N GLY A 88 11.16 -16.23 -3.31
CA GLY A 88 12.40 -15.46 -3.12
C GLY A 88 13.65 -16.17 -3.62
N ARG A 89 14.82 -15.61 -3.27
CA ARG A 89 16.13 -16.14 -3.68
C ARG A 89 16.41 -17.55 -3.15
N MET A 90 15.83 -17.94 -2.01
CA MET A 90 15.96 -19.27 -1.40
C MET A 90 17.40 -19.82 -1.41
N ARG A 91 18.38 -18.99 -1.02
CA ARG A 91 19.82 -19.28 -1.14
C ARG A 91 20.20 -20.62 -0.51
N TYR A 92 19.65 -20.94 0.66
CA TYR A 92 19.92 -22.22 1.33
C TYR A 92 19.00 -23.33 0.83
N LEU A 93 17.68 -23.13 0.91
CA LEU A 93 16.68 -24.16 0.64
C LEU A 93 16.73 -24.74 -0.79
N ARG A 94 17.22 -24.00 -1.79
CA ARG A 94 17.40 -24.55 -3.14
C ARG A 94 18.50 -25.61 -3.22
N HIS A 95 19.55 -25.49 -2.41
CA HIS A 95 20.66 -26.44 -2.39
C HIS A 95 20.42 -27.62 -1.45
N VAL A 96 19.49 -27.49 -0.49
CA VAL A 96 19.16 -28.54 0.48
C VAL A 96 18.77 -29.86 -0.20
N PRO A 97 17.81 -29.91 -1.16
CA PRO A 97 17.45 -31.17 -1.82
C PRO A 97 18.64 -31.86 -2.51
N ARG A 98 19.54 -31.09 -3.11
CA ARG A 98 20.75 -31.61 -3.75
C ARG A 98 21.71 -32.22 -2.73
N ARG A 99 21.90 -31.56 -1.58
CA ARG A 99 22.76 -32.04 -0.49
C ARG A 99 22.16 -33.25 0.23
N CYS A 100 20.83 -33.27 0.41
CA CYS A 100 20.12 -34.42 0.96
C CYS A 100 20.27 -35.65 0.05
N LYS A 101 20.22 -35.48 -1.28
CA LYS A 101 20.42 -36.59 -2.23
C LYS A 101 21.82 -37.21 -2.15
N SER A 102 22.82 -36.42 -1.74
CA SER A 102 24.19 -36.89 -1.53
C SER A 102 24.50 -37.27 -0.08
N ASN A 103 23.48 -37.49 0.77
CA ASN A 103 23.62 -37.83 2.20
C ASN A 103 24.57 -36.89 2.96
N PHE A 104 24.59 -35.59 2.60
CA PHE A 104 25.44 -34.59 3.24
C PHE A 104 26.95 -34.92 3.21
N ARG A 105 27.44 -35.60 2.18
CA ARG A 105 28.89 -35.83 1.99
C ARG A 105 29.68 -34.52 1.90
N GLU A 106 30.77 -34.43 2.65
CA GLU A 106 31.71 -33.30 2.70
C GLU A 106 33.12 -33.77 2.31
N GLY A 107 33.97 -32.88 1.76
CA GLY A 107 35.40 -33.13 1.53
C GLY A 107 35.78 -34.09 0.39
N THR A 108 34.82 -34.72 -0.29
CA THR A 108 35.12 -35.65 -1.40
C THR A 108 35.13 -34.95 -2.76
N GLN A 109 36.20 -35.12 -3.54
CA GLN A 109 36.26 -34.66 -4.92
C GLN A 109 35.64 -35.68 -5.88
N ALA A 110 35.03 -35.20 -6.97
CA ALA A 110 34.53 -36.07 -8.03
C ALA A 110 35.72 -36.67 -8.80
N THR A 111 35.64 -37.96 -9.13
CA THR A 111 36.65 -38.59 -9.99
C THR A 111 36.64 -37.94 -11.37
N PRO A 112 37.83 -37.72 -11.98
CA PRO A 112 37.91 -37.13 -13.31
C PRO A 112 37.24 -38.05 -14.34
N ARG A 113 36.38 -37.49 -15.19
CA ARG A 113 35.73 -38.25 -16.28
C ARG A 113 36.74 -38.48 -17.40
N LYS A 114 37.01 -39.75 -17.74
CA LYS A 114 37.78 -40.10 -18.95
C LYS A 114 36.92 -39.81 -20.18
N LYS A 115 37.45 -39.09 -21.18
CA LYS A 115 36.78 -38.92 -22.47
C LYS A 115 36.69 -40.29 -23.15
N ALA A 116 35.51 -40.68 -23.61
CA ALA A 116 35.37 -41.86 -24.45
C ALA A 116 36.14 -41.62 -25.75
N VAL A 117 37.03 -42.56 -26.10
CA VAL A 117 37.66 -42.58 -27.42
C VAL A 117 36.55 -42.97 -28.40
N ALA A 118 36.37 -42.23 -29.49
CA ALA A 118 35.43 -42.61 -30.53
C ALA A 118 35.85 -43.99 -31.08
N GLU A 119 34.97 -44.99 -30.92
CA GLU A 119 35.11 -46.29 -31.58
C GLU A 119 35.03 -46.05 -33.09
N ALA A 120 36.08 -46.47 -33.80
CA ALA A 120 36.28 -46.32 -35.23
C ALA A 120 35.64 -47.47 -36.01
#